data_AF-A0A7Z2VIW0-F1
#
_entry.id   AF-A0A7Z2VIW0-F1
#
_cell.length_a   1.000
_cell.length_b   1.000
_cell.length_c   1.000
_cell.angle_alpha   90.00
_cell.angle_beta   90.00
_cell.angle_gamma   90.00
#
_symmetry.space_group_name_H-M   'P 1'
#
loop_
_entity.id
_entity.type
_entity.pdbx_description
1 polymer ?
#
loop_
_entity_poly.entity_id
_entity_poly.type
_entity_poly.pdbx_seq_one_letter_code
_entity_poly.pdbx_strand_id
1 'polypeptide(L)'
;MSITGLRKPVHSAVSPIPSKSVKMASKPEKGEPRSTKGKAKLAKFTPKLAKLAPKLAKSKRNRVRRRGGTRKRRYDQRRKTTTILPLEEKQAEKQLETPIARLSYDQGYQEGLIAGGERILEEHLPSDLIIPDLTVREAVAAGVQVLKNRGIPLLDSNAVYRELEEALRGKKSYAFIRLGDGELLTLAQEKVLSLEEISRAGYFLPYAGVNIPNLEARDELATCVKVASLIGVPMSRASYFQPLLFAVLRAHGIEYEKLRYTTSTMNYLLEEQGLLLKLLRGRKVLVIGDVAAQLSEALIMQGVEVTGVITPVNGYADYPRVVAEANAYDYDIALVAAGIAAIPIAVHLAGVGGKVTFDFGHLANRMAGLAHPERNESTP
;
A
#
# COMPACT_ATOMS: atom_id res chain seq x y z
N MET A 1 -41.89 -2.20 -2.35
CA MET A 1 -42.38 -2.45 -3.72
C MET A 1 -41.25 -3.10 -4.50
N SER A 2 -41.48 -4.31 -4.98
CA SER A 2 -40.52 -5.12 -5.76
C SER A 2 -40.88 -5.00 -7.23
N ILE A 3 -39.94 -4.58 -8.09
CA ILE A 3 -39.98 -4.90 -9.53
C ILE A 3 -38.54 -5.10 -10.05
N THR A 4 -38.23 -6.37 -10.27
CA THR A 4 -37.29 -6.98 -11.23
C THR A 4 -37.33 -6.37 -12.64
N GLY A 5 -36.16 -6.21 -13.29
CA GLY A 5 -36.09 -5.78 -14.69
C GLY A 5 -34.75 -6.06 -15.39
N LEU A 6 -34.40 -7.35 -15.52
CA LEU A 6 -33.30 -7.84 -16.36
C LEU A 6 -33.57 -7.57 -17.86
N ARG A 7 -32.65 -6.89 -18.56
CA ARG A 7 -32.60 -6.81 -20.03
C ARG A 7 -31.67 -7.90 -20.60
N LYS A 8 -32.18 -8.64 -21.60
CA LYS A 8 -31.48 -9.64 -22.40
C LYS A 8 -30.58 -9.00 -23.48
N PRO A 9 -29.52 -9.69 -23.94
CA PRO A 9 -28.65 -9.24 -25.01
C PRO A 9 -29.26 -9.53 -26.40
N VAL A 10 -29.01 -8.61 -27.35
CA VAL A 10 -29.39 -8.72 -28.76
C VAL A 10 -28.30 -9.48 -29.51
N HIS A 11 -28.64 -10.63 -30.09
CA HIS A 11 -27.81 -11.35 -31.05
C HIS A 11 -27.95 -10.69 -32.43
N SER A 12 -26.84 -10.23 -33.01
CA SER A 12 -26.75 -9.81 -34.40
C SER A 12 -26.53 -11.04 -35.30
N ALA A 13 -27.40 -11.17 -36.30
CA ALA A 13 -27.33 -12.18 -37.34
C ALA A 13 -26.30 -11.76 -38.42
N VAL A 14 -25.41 -12.67 -38.78
CA VAL A 14 -24.56 -12.59 -39.99
C VAL A 14 -24.96 -13.74 -40.89
N SER A 15 -25.41 -13.42 -42.11
CA SER A 15 -25.65 -14.38 -43.19
C SER A 15 -24.45 -14.43 -44.15
N PRO A 16 -24.21 -15.55 -44.84
CA PRO A 16 -22.95 -15.87 -45.50
C PRO A 16 -22.91 -15.48 -46.98
N ILE A 17 -21.70 -15.28 -47.52
CA ILE A 17 -21.44 -15.12 -48.97
C ILE A 17 -20.36 -16.15 -49.39
N PRO A 18 -20.45 -16.73 -50.60
CA PRO A 18 -19.94 -18.07 -50.88
C PRO A 18 -18.54 -18.13 -51.50
N SER A 19 -18.04 -19.36 -51.46
CA SER A 19 -16.81 -19.93 -52.01
C SER A 19 -16.52 -19.64 -53.49
N LYS A 20 -15.24 -19.40 -53.81
CA LYS A 20 -14.61 -19.93 -55.04
C LYS A 20 -13.20 -20.45 -54.77
N SER A 21 -13.00 -21.67 -55.24
CA SER A 21 -11.80 -22.50 -55.25
C SER A 21 -10.85 -22.15 -56.39
N VAL A 22 -9.53 -22.16 -56.14
CA VAL A 22 -8.51 -22.55 -57.14
C VAL A 22 -7.40 -23.34 -56.43
N LYS A 23 -7.15 -24.55 -56.94
CA LYS A 23 -6.04 -25.46 -56.63
C LYS A 23 -4.74 -24.92 -57.24
N MET A 24 -3.59 -25.13 -56.60
CA MET A 24 -2.41 -25.76 -57.24
C MET A 24 -1.47 -26.33 -56.17
N ALA A 25 -0.88 -27.47 -56.50
CA ALA A 25 -0.07 -28.34 -55.67
C ALA A 25 1.44 -28.08 -55.86
N SER A 26 2.24 -28.34 -54.83
CA SER A 26 3.42 -29.25 -54.92
C SER A 26 4.18 -29.33 -53.57
N LYS A 27 4.40 -30.57 -53.14
CA LYS A 27 5.41 -31.09 -52.19
C LYS A 27 6.61 -31.62 -53.03
N PRO A 28 7.69 -32.24 -52.49
CA PRO A 28 8.12 -32.47 -51.09
C PRO A 28 9.66 -32.30 -50.85
N GLU A 29 10.11 -32.52 -49.61
CA GLU A 29 11.24 -33.39 -49.15
C GLU A 29 11.91 -32.84 -47.88
N LYS A 30 11.81 -33.50 -46.70
CA LYS A 30 12.53 -34.67 -46.12
C LYS A 30 13.75 -34.25 -45.29
N GLY A 31 13.84 -34.77 -44.06
CA GLY A 31 15.10 -34.86 -43.31
C GLY A 31 14.98 -34.86 -41.78
N GLU A 32 14.50 -35.96 -41.18
CA GLU A 32 14.92 -36.38 -39.82
C GLU A 32 16.27 -37.12 -39.91
N PRO A 33 17.05 -37.23 -38.81
CA PRO A 33 17.00 -38.49 -38.05
C PRO A 33 17.07 -38.35 -36.50
N ARG A 34 16.29 -39.23 -35.83
CA ARG A 34 16.58 -40.14 -34.68
C ARG A 34 18.02 -40.10 -34.10
N SER A 35 18.36 -40.37 -32.84
CA SER A 35 17.82 -41.09 -31.65
C SER A 35 18.77 -40.76 -30.45
N THR A 36 18.52 -40.96 -29.15
CA THR A 36 18.42 -42.24 -28.42
C THR A 36 18.12 -42.01 -26.91
N LYS A 37 17.23 -42.86 -26.38
CA LYS A 37 17.27 -43.63 -25.12
C LYS A 37 17.95 -43.04 -23.85
N GLY A 38 17.18 -43.06 -22.75
CA GLY A 38 17.72 -43.07 -21.38
C GLY A 38 16.62 -43.11 -20.29
N LYS A 39 15.98 -44.27 -20.11
CA LYS A 39 15.13 -44.57 -18.94
C LYS A 39 16.01 -45.02 -17.78
N ALA A 40 15.82 -44.46 -16.58
CA ALA A 40 16.13 -45.14 -15.33
C ALA A 40 15.05 -44.83 -14.29
N LYS A 41 14.48 -45.90 -13.73
CA LYS A 41 13.49 -45.93 -12.65
C LYS A 41 14.19 -46.44 -11.38
N LEU A 42 13.66 -45.97 -10.23
CA LEU A 42 13.60 -46.62 -8.91
C LEU A 42 14.90 -46.89 -8.12
N ALA A 43 14.98 -46.30 -6.92
CA ALA A 43 14.98 -47.02 -5.63
C ALA A 43 14.90 -45.99 -4.47
N LYS A 44 13.71 -45.72 -3.92
CA LYS A 44 13.31 -46.07 -2.54
C LYS A 44 14.46 -46.51 -1.61
N PHE A 45 14.87 -45.61 -0.71
CA PHE A 45 15.44 -45.97 0.58
C PHE A 45 14.68 -45.23 1.70
N THR A 46 14.00 -46.00 2.53
CA THR A 46 13.51 -45.62 3.86
C THR A 46 14.08 -46.61 4.85
N PRO A 47 14.57 -46.16 6.01
CA PRO A 47 14.43 -46.94 7.21
C PRO A 47 13.56 -46.18 8.23
N LYS A 48 12.49 -46.86 8.64
CA LYS A 48 11.76 -46.62 9.88
C LYS A 48 12.66 -46.96 11.06
N LEU A 49 12.73 -46.08 12.07
CA LEU A 49 13.05 -46.38 13.47
C LEU A 49 12.07 -45.54 14.30
N ALA A 50 10.93 -46.10 14.72
CA ALA A 50 10.75 -46.78 16.02
C ALA A 50 11.21 -45.89 17.18
N LYS A 51 10.29 -45.06 17.71
CA LYS A 51 9.63 -45.28 19.02
C LYS A 51 10.61 -45.59 20.15
N LEU A 52 10.90 -44.59 20.98
CA LEU A 52 11.21 -44.77 22.40
C LEU A 52 10.80 -43.50 23.16
N ALA A 53 9.68 -43.62 23.88
CA ALA A 53 9.35 -42.76 25.02
C ALA A 53 9.42 -43.65 26.26
N PRO A 54 9.83 -43.09 27.41
CA PRO A 54 9.27 -43.52 28.68
C PRO A 54 8.57 -42.36 29.39
N LYS A 55 7.43 -42.75 29.97
CA LYS A 55 6.59 -42.00 30.92
C LYS A 55 7.30 -41.86 32.28
N LEU A 56 6.69 -41.01 33.11
CA LEU A 56 6.76 -40.88 34.60
C LEU A 56 7.59 -39.64 35.02
N ALA A 57 7.16 -38.78 35.94
CA ALA A 57 6.22 -38.96 37.03
C ALA A 57 5.48 -37.65 37.42
N LYS A 58 4.26 -37.83 37.91
CA LYS A 58 3.45 -36.86 38.65
C LYS A 58 4.08 -36.59 40.02
N SER A 59 4.11 -35.34 40.47
CA SER A 59 4.19 -35.03 41.92
C SER A 59 3.47 -33.75 42.30
N LYS A 60 2.30 -33.98 42.90
CA LYS A 60 1.71 -33.34 44.09
C LYS A 60 1.68 -31.81 44.23
N ARG A 61 0.45 -31.32 44.02
CA ARG A 61 -0.22 -30.27 44.82
C ARG A 61 0.21 -30.29 46.29
N ASN A 62 0.53 -29.12 46.84
CA ASN A 62 0.27 -28.82 48.25
C ASN A 62 -0.56 -27.55 48.37
N ARG A 63 -1.77 -27.75 48.88
CA ARG A 63 -2.82 -26.78 49.14
C ARG A 63 -2.86 -26.64 50.66
N VAL A 64 -2.34 -25.55 51.22
CA VAL A 64 -2.56 -25.22 52.64
C VAL A 64 -3.68 -24.19 52.71
N ARG A 65 -4.73 -24.57 53.45
CA ARG A 65 -5.93 -23.78 53.71
C ARG A 65 -5.89 -23.32 55.18
N ARG A 66 -6.31 -22.06 55.37
CA ARG A 66 -7.07 -21.48 56.50
C ARG A 66 -6.36 -21.25 57.85
N ARG A 67 -6.35 -19.98 58.27
CA ARG A 67 -7.27 -19.30 59.25
C ARG A 67 -6.61 -17.94 59.54
N GLY A 68 -7.27 -16.79 59.39
CA GLY A 68 -8.41 -16.31 60.16
C GLY A 68 -7.92 -15.14 61.04
N GLY A 69 -8.45 -13.93 60.85
CA GLY A 69 -7.99 -12.77 61.63
C GLY A 69 -8.40 -11.42 61.10
N THR A 70 -9.70 -11.12 61.16
CA THR A 70 -10.25 -9.77 61.05
C THR A 70 -9.72 -8.87 62.17
N ARG A 71 -9.02 -7.77 61.83
CA ARG A 71 -8.92 -6.60 62.72
C ARG A 71 -8.98 -5.30 61.90
N LYS A 72 -10.11 -4.61 62.04
CA LYS A 72 -10.31 -3.20 61.73
C LYS A 72 -9.14 -2.38 62.28
N ARG A 73 -8.48 -1.58 61.45
CA ARG A 73 -7.64 -0.47 61.92
C ARG A 73 -8.09 0.84 61.29
N ARG A 74 -8.33 1.76 62.23
CA ARG A 74 -8.79 3.13 62.14
C ARG A 74 -8.13 3.91 61.00
N TYR A 75 -9.01 4.60 60.27
CA TYR A 75 -8.67 5.75 59.44
C TYR A 75 -8.29 6.88 60.39
N ASP A 76 -7.01 7.22 60.46
CA ASP A 76 -6.54 8.40 61.20
C ASP A 76 -5.95 9.39 60.20
N GLN A 77 -6.60 10.54 60.15
CA GLN A 77 -6.26 11.67 59.32
C GLN A 77 -4.94 12.27 59.80
N ARG A 78 -3.92 12.30 58.93
CA ARG A 78 -2.87 13.31 59.02
C ARG A 78 -2.67 13.97 57.66
N ARG A 79 -3.31 15.14 57.55
CA ARG A 79 -2.92 16.22 56.63
C ARG A 79 -1.41 16.39 56.65
N LYS A 80 -0.75 16.12 55.53
CA LYS A 80 0.47 16.81 55.14
C LYS A 80 0.15 17.57 53.87
N THR A 81 0.11 18.88 54.03
CA THR A 81 0.11 19.91 53.01
C THR A 81 1.29 19.66 52.07
N THR A 82 1.00 19.22 50.84
CA THR A 82 1.96 19.31 49.74
C THR A 82 1.64 20.60 49.00
N THR A 83 2.55 21.55 49.15
CA THR A 83 2.59 22.82 48.44
C THR A 83 2.47 22.56 46.94
N ILE A 84 1.43 23.12 46.33
CA ILE A 84 1.29 23.19 44.87
C ILE A 84 2.34 24.19 44.39
N LEU A 85 3.38 23.70 43.70
CA LEU A 85 4.32 24.53 42.96
C LEU A 85 3.82 24.68 41.50
N PRO A 86 4.04 25.83 40.85
CA PRO A 86 3.41 26.15 39.56
C PRO A 86 3.88 25.29 38.38
N LEU A 87 2.96 25.09 37.46
CA LEU A 87 3.03 24.29 36.24
C LEU A 87 3.82 24.98 35.10
N GLU A 88 4.99 25.57 35.37
CA GLU A 88 5.77 26.31 34.37
C GLU A 88 7.15 25.72 34.01
N GLU A 89 7.54 24.57 34.54
CA GLU A 89 8.87 23.98 34.22
C GLU A 89 8.87 22.81 33.23
N LYS A 90 7.71 22.42 32.66
CA LYS A 90 7.65 21.30 31.69
C LYS A 90 7.83 21.67 30.22
N GLN A 91 8.10 22.94 29.91
CA GLN A 91 8.34 23.41 28.54
C GLN A 91 9.80 23.76 28.24
N ALA A 92 10.71 23.66 29.22
CA ALA A 92 12.13 23.97 29.04
C ALA A 92 13.04 22.75 28.77
N GLU A 93 12.58 21.51 28.99
CA GLU A 93 13.41 20.30 28.84
C GLU A 93 13.54 19.77 27.40
N LYS A 94 12.89 20.40 26.42
CA LYS A 94 12.86 19.88 25.03
C LYS A 94 13.91 20.47 24.08
N GLN A 95 14.88 21.25 24.56
CA GLN A 95 15.87 21.93 23.69
C GLN A 95 17.34 21.87 24.12
N LEU A 96 17.74 20.93 24.98
CA LEU A 96 19.17 20.71 25.28
C LEU A 96 19.50 19.20 25.29
N GLU A 97 19.31 18.54 24.15
CA GLU A 97 20.08 17.32 23.88
C GLU A 97 21.56 17.71 23.78
N THR A 98 22.31 17.41 24.84
CA THR A 98 23.75 17.61 24.83
C THR A 98 24.37 16.79 23.70
N PRO A 99 25.41 17.29 23.01
CA PRO A 99 26.10 16.56 21.94
C PRO A 99 26.54 15.13 22.35
N ILE A 100 26.83 14.94 23.63
CA ILE A 100 27.21 13.65 24.23
C ILE A 100 26.05 12.65 24.24
N ALA A 101 24.82 13.10 24.54
CA ALA A 101 23.64 12.24 24.54
C ALA A 101 23.30 11.74 23.12
N ARG A 102 23.46 12.60 22.11
CA ARG A 102 23.31 12.22 20.69
C ARG A 102 24.36 11.21 20.25
N LEU A 103 25.63 11.47 20.56
CA LEU A 103 26.73 10.54 20.26
C LEU A 103 26.54 9.17 20.90
N SER A 104 26.07 9.13 22.15
CA SER A 104 25.78 7.88 22.87
C SER A 104 24.61 7.11 22.27
N TYR A 105 23.53 7.81 21.90
CA TYR A 105 22.39 7.22 21.20
C TYR A 105 22.79 6.66 19.83
N ASP A 106 23.51 7.45 19.03
CA ASP A 106 23.97 7.05 17.70
C ASP A 106 24.88 5.83 17.79
N GLN A 107 25.81 5.80 18.76
CA GLN A 107 26.66 4.65 19.00
C GLN A 107 25.84 3.41 19.37
N GLY A 108 24.93 3.51 20.34
CA GLY A 108 24.07 2.39 20.73
C GLY A 108 23.16 1.90 19.60
N TYR A 109 22.68 2.80 18.75
CA TYR A 109 21.91 2.47 17.56
C TYR A 109 22.75 1.69 16.54
N GLN A 110 23.96 2.16 16.23
CA GLN A 110 24.87 1.46 15.31
C GLN A 110 25.27 0.07 15.85
N GLU A 111 25.60 -0.01 17.15
CA GLU A 111 25.92 -1.27 17.81
C GLU A 111 24.74 -2.25 17.76
N GLY A 112 23.52 -1.79 18.04
CA GLY A 112 22.32 -2.61 17.95
C GLY A 112 22.03 -3.09 16.53
N LEU A 113 22.21 -2.23 15.52
CA LEU A 113 22.00 -2.58 14.12
C LEU A 113 23.00 -3.64 13.64
N ILE A 114 24.28 -3.50 14.01
CA ILE A 114 25.33 -4.46 13.67
C ILE A 114 25.11 -5.76 14.45
N ALA A 115 25.06 -5.71 15.77
CA ALA A 115 24.95 -6.90 16.62
C ALA A 115 23.67 -7.70 16.34
N GLY A 116 22.56 -7.02 16.08
CA GLY A 116 21.31 -7.67 15.67
C GLY A 116 21.45 -8.37 14.32
N GLY A 117 22.07 -7.71 13.33
CA GLY A 117 22.33 -8.31 12.02
C GLY A 117 23.26 -9.52 12.11
N GLU A 118 24.37 -9.41 12.83
CA GLU A 118 25.36 -10.47 12.99
C GLU A 118 24.76 -11.69 13.70
N ARG A 119 23.92 -11.47 14.73
CA ARG A 119 23.23 -12.57 15.41
C ARG A 119 22.25 -13.30 14.50
N ILE A 120 21.50 -12.58 13.65
CA ILE A 120 20.61 -13.21 12.67
C ILE A 120 21.42 -14.00 11.64
N LEU A 121 22.58 -13.48 11.22
CA LEU A 121 23.47 -14.20 10.30
C LEU A 121 24.01 -15.48 10.94
N GLU A 122 24.49 -15.41 12.18
CA GLU A 122 25.00 -16.55 12.96
C GLU A 122 23.97 -17.69 13.05
N GLU A 123 22.69 -17.36 13.27
CA GLU A 123 21.58 -18.35 13.32
C GLU A 123 21.38 -19.13 12.01
N HIS A 124 21.85 -18.60 10.89
CA HIS A 124 21.68 -19.21 9.55
C HIS A 124 22.98 -19.78 8.97
N LEU A 125 24.12 -19.61 9.64
CA LEU A 125 25.38 -20.18 9.17
C LEU A 125 25.42 -21.69 9.44
N PRO A 126 25.86 -22.50 8.46
CA PRO A 126 26.06 -23.93 8.65
C PRO A 126 27.14 -24.21 9.72
N SER A 127 26.91 -25.21 10.57
CA SER A 127 27.84 -25.54 11.68
C SER A 127 29.09 -26.29 11.24
N ASP A 128 29.15 -26.75 9.99
CA ASP A 128 30.23 -27.53 9.41
C ASP A 128 31.10 -26.75 8.40
N LEU A 129 30.85 -25.44 8.24
CA LEU A 129 31.55 -24.58 7.29
C LEU A 129 31.86 -23.21 7.89
N ILE A 130 33.10 -22.75 7.72
CA ILE A 130 33.50 -21.36 7.97
C ILE A 130 33.53 -20.63 6.63
N ILE A 131 32.87 -19.48 6.55
CA ILE A 131 32.93 -18.58 5.40
C ILE A 131 33.78 -17.37 5.82
N PRO A 132 35.06 -17.28 5.41
CA PRO A 132 35.92 -16.16 5.78
C PRO A 132 35.37 -14.83 5.27
N ASP A 133 35.57 -13.78 6.06
CA ASP A 133 35.28 -12.38 5.72
C ASP A 133 33.83 -12.06 5.32
N LEU A 134 32.87 -12.94 5.62
CA LEU A 134 31.47 -12.72 5.32
C LEU A 134 30.86 -11.66 6.24
N THR A 135 30.34 -10.59 5.65
CA THR A 135 29.55 -9.58 6.37
C THR A 135 28.04 -9.82 6.22
N VAL A 136 27.24 -9.33 7.18
CA VAL A 136 25.76 -9.30 7.05
C VAL A 136 25.32 -8.60 5.77
N ARG A 137 25.99 -7.52 5.35
CA ARG A 137 25.63 -6.79 4.13
C ARG A 137 25.82 -7.65 2.89
N GLU A 138 26.91 -8.38 2.80
CA GLU A 138 27.17 -9.30 1.67
C GLU A 138 26.20 -10.47 1.66
N ALA A 139 25.94 -11.07 2.82
CA ALA A 139 24.95 -12.15 2.96
C ALA A 139 23.56 -11.69 2.50
N VAL A 140 23.12 -10.51 2.95
CA VAL A 140 21.84 -9.90 2.54
C VAL A 140 21.84 -9.57 1.05
N ALA A 141 22.90 -8.96 0.52
CA ALA A 141 22.99 -8.61 -0.90
C ALA A 141 22.92 -9.86 -1.79
N ALA A 142 23.66 -10.92 -1.44
CA ALA A 142 23.62 -12.20 -2.13
C ALA A 142 22.21 -12.82 -2.05
N GLY A 143 21.60 -12.82 -0.86
CA GLY A 143 20.23 -13.27 -0.67
C GLY A 143 19.21 -12.51 -1.52
N VAL A 144 19.33 -11.18 -1.61
CA VAL A 144 18.46 -10.35 -2.46
C VAL A 144 18.64 -10.70 -3.94
N GLN A 145 19.86 -10.95 -4.42
CA GLN A 145 20.08 -11.39 -5.80
C GLN A 145 19.40 -12.73 -6.09
N VAL A 146 19.47 -13.69 -5.16
CA VAL A 146 18.78 -14.98 -5.27
C VAL A 146 17.26 -14.80 -5.29
N LEU A 147 16.73 -13.88 -4.47
CA LEU A 147 15.30 -13.61 -4.35
C LEU A 147 14.73 -12.72 -5.46
N LYS A 148 15.57 -12.15 -6.32
CA LYS A 148 15.16 -11.19 -7.36
C LYS A 148 14.08 -11.73 -8.29
N ASN A 149 14.09 -13.03 -8.58
CA ASN A 149 13.09 -13.70 -9.42
C ASN A 149 11.68 -13.78 -8.80
N ARG A 150 11.56 -13.53 -7.49
CA ARG A 150 10.28 -13.41 -6.75
C ARG A 150 9.79 -11.96 -6.70
N GLY A 151 10.56 -11.02 -7.23
CA GLY A 151 10.24 -9.60 -7.22
C GLY A 151 9.03 -9.27 -8.10
N ILE A 152 8.24 -8.30 -7.66
CA ILE A 152 7.16 -7.72 -8.46
C ILE A 152 7.74 -6.51 -9.19
N PRO A 153 7.65 -6.45 -10.53
CA PRO A 153 8.18 -5.33 -11.29
C PRO A 153 7.40 -4.04 -10.99
N LEU A 154 8.14 -2.94 -10.86
CA LEU A 154 7.57 -1.60 -10.73
C LEU A 154 7.80 -0.83 -12.04
N LEU A 155 6.77 -0.13 -12.50
CA LEU A 155 6.91 0.82 -13.60
C LEU A 155 7.68 2.06 -13.14
N ASP A 156 8.65 2.48 -13.94
CA ASP A 156 9.35 3.76 -13.79
C ASP A 156 8.52 4.93 -14.35
N SER A 157 8.98 6.16 -14.14
CA SER A 157 8.27 7.38 -14.57
C SER A 157 8.04 7.46 -16.08
N ASN A 158 8.98 6.98 -16.90
CA ASN A 158 8.84 6.99 -18.35
C ASN A 158 7.80 5.97 -18.82
N ALA A 159 7.77 4.78 -18.20
CA ALA A 159 6.75 3.77 -18.46
C ALA A 159 5.36 4.27 -18.05
N VAL A 160 5.22 4.84 -16.85
CA VAL A 160 3.96 5.41 -16.36
C VAL A 160 3.48 6.56 -17.27
N TYR A 161 4.38 7.48 -17.65
CA TYR A 161 4.05 8.56 -18.58
C TYR A 161 3.51 8.03 -19.92
N ARG A 162 4.19 7.05 -20.52
CA ARG A 162 3.76 6.45 -21.80
C ARG A 162 2.38 5.80 -21.69
N GLU A 163 2.12 5.08 -20.60
CA GLU A 163 0.80 4.45 -20.41
C GLU A 163 -0.32 5.47 -20.24
N LEU A 164 -0.09 6.53 -19.47
CA LEU A 164 -1.06 7.61 -19.30
C LEU A 164 -1.28 8.33 -20.64
N GLU A 165 -0.22 8.61 -21.39
CA GLU A 165 -0.31 9.24 -22.72
C GLU A 165 -1.09 8.37 -23.71
N GLU A 166 -0.83 7.05 -23.73
CA GLU A 166 -1.56 6.10 -24.56
C GLU A 166 -3.04 6.00 -24.17
N ALA A 167 -3.35 6.02 -22.87
CA ALA A 167 -4.71 6.03 -22.38
C ALA A 167 -5.45 7.31 -22.79
N LEU A 168 -4.82 8.48 -22.62
CA LEU A 168 -5.39 9.77 -23.03
C LEU A 168 -5.62 9.84 -24.53
N ARG A 169 -4.62 9.47 -25.35
CA ARG A 169 -4.74 9.46 -26.81
C ARG A 169 -5.82 8.49 -27.29
N GLY A 170 -5.90 7.32 -26.66
CA GLY A 170 -6.86 6.28 -27.00
C GLY A 170 -8.24 6.46 -26.36
N LYS A 171 -8.45 7.50 -25.54
CA LYS A 171 -9.64 7.67 -24.70
C LYS A 171 -10.00 6.36 -23.98
N LYS A 172 -9.01 5.75 -23.34
CA LYS A 172 -9.18 4.52 -22.56
C LYS A 172 -9.35 4.88 -21.10
N SER A 173 -10.24 4.17 -20.42
CA SER A 173 -10.35 4.22 -18.96
C SER A 173 -9.02 3.84 -18.32
N TYR A 174 -8.50 4.71 -17.46
CA TYR A 174 -7.27 4.42 -16.72
C TYR A 174 -7.35 5.05 -15.33
N ALA A 175 -7.35 4.23 -14.29
CA ALA A 175 -7.30 4.68 -12.90
C ALA A 175 -5.90 4.47 -12.32
N PHE A 176 -5.19 5.57 -12.09
CA PHE A 176 -3.95 5.57 -11.33
C PHE A 176 -4.23 5.99 -9.88
N ILE A 177 -4.20 5.02 -8.98
CA ILE A 177 -4.38 5.22 -7.53
C ILE A 177 -3.07 5.04 -6.78
N ARG A 178 -2.95 5.60 -5.57
CA ARG A 178 -1.76 5.44 -4.73
C ARG A 178 -2.16 4.98 -3.33
N LEU A 179 -1.42 4.02 -2.80
CA LEU A 179 -1.58 3.52 -1.44
C LEU A 179 -0.46 4.11 -0.57
N GLY A 180 -0.86 4.89 0.44
CA GLY A 180 -0.03 5.32 1.55
C GLY A 180 -0.34 4.55 2.83
N ASP A 181 0.19 5.04 3.94
CA ASP A 181 -0.11 4.53 5.28
C ASP A 181 -1.59 4.66 5.64
N GLY A 182 -2.23 5.78 5.30
CA GLY A 182 -3.66 5.99 5.56
C GLY A 182 -4.55 4.97 4.86
N GLU A 183 -4.31 4.71 3.58
CA GLU A 183 -5.08 3.73 2.81
C GLU A 183 -4.83 2.30 3.30
N LEU A 184 -3.58 1.98 3.64
CA LEU A 184 -3.21 0.66 4.18
C LEU A 184 -3.81 0.39 5.55
N LEU A 185 -3.80 1.37 6.46
CA LEU A 185 -4.46 1.26 7.75
C LEU A 185 -5.98 1.15 7.59
N THR A 186 -6.57 1.91 6.66
CA THR A 186 -8.00 1.79 6.34
C THR A 186 -8.34 0.38 5.86
N LEU A 187 -7.54 -0.21 4.97
CA LEU A 187 -7.68 -1.58 4.48
C LEU A 187 -7.47 -2.65 5.57
N ALA A 188 -6.67 -2.36 6.60
CA ALA A 188 -6.29 -3.32 7.64
C ALA A 188 -7.37 -3.54 8.72
N GLN A 189 -8.31 -2.61 8.87
CA GLN A 189 -9.38 -2.63 9.88
C GLN A 189 -10.08 -4.00 9.98
N GLU A 190 -9.96 -4.67 11.13
CA GLU A 190 -10.60 -5.95 11.44
C GLU A 190 -10.28 -7.09 10.45
N LYS A 191 -9.17 -6.95 9.71
CA LYS A 191 -8.67 -7.93 8.74
C LYS A 191 -7.25 -8.37 9.07
N VAL A 192 -6.42 -7.41 9.43
CA VAL A 192 -5.01 -7.61 9.81
C VAL A 192 -4.74 -7.02 11.19
N LEU A 193 -5.34 -5.86 11.47
CA LEU A 193 -5.20 -5.14 12.73
C LEU A 193 -6.57 -4.94 13.37
N SER A 194 -6.64 -5.01 14.69
CA SER A 194 -7.83 -4.66 15.47
C SER A 194 -8.14 -3.16 15.39
N LEU A 195 -9.39 -2.76 15.64
CA LEU A 195 -9.75 -1.34 15.70
C LEU A 195 -8.93 -0.53 16.73
N GLU A 196 -8.50 -1.15 17.83
CA GLU A 196 -7.63 -0.49 18.81
C GLU A 196 -6.25 -0.18 18.22
N GLU A 197 -5.64 -1.15 17.54
CA GLU A 197 -4.36 -0.97 16.86
C GLU A 197 -4.46 0.08 15.75
N ILE A 198 -5.54 0.06 14.96
CA ILE A 198 -5.80 1.08 13.94
C ILE A 198 -5.97 2.46 14.57
N SER A 199 -6.70 2.59 15.67
CA SER A 199 -6.92 3.90 16.31
C SER A 199 -5.61 4.48 16.86
N ARG A 200 -4.69 3.62 17.33
CA ARG A 200 -3.36 4.01 17.80
C ARG A 200 -2.45 4.43 16.65
N ALA A 201 -2.34 3.58 15.62
CA ALA A 201 -1.45 3.78 14.48
C ALA A 201 -1.95 4.86 13.49
N GLY A 202 -3.26 5.03 13.41
CA GLY A 202 -3.96 5.85 12.42
C GLY A 202 -4.68 7.05 13.02
N TYR A 203 -4.11 7.70 14.02
CA TYR A 203 -4.69 8.90 14.64
C TYR A 203 -4.98 10.03 13.62
N PHE A 204 -4.29 10.02 12.48
CA PHE A 204 -4.45 10.98 11.38
C PHE A 204 -5.54 10.58 10.36
N LEU A 205 -6.15 9.40 10.47
CA LEU A 205 -7.16 8.94 9.50
C LEU A 205 -8.37 9.89 9.37
N PRO A 206 -8.88 10.53 10.44
CA PRO A 206 -9.93 11.55 10.30
C PRO A 206 -9.53 12.71 9.38
N TYR A 207 -8.28 13.17 9.48
CA TYR A 207 -7.73 14.18 8.57
C TYR A 207 -7.64 13.67 7.13
N ALA A 208 -7.31 12.39 6.94
CA ALA A 208 -7.31 11.74 5.62
C ALA A 208 -8.72 11.41 5.10
N GLY A 209 -9.78 11.76 5.83
CA GLY A 209 -11.17 11.61 5.42
C GLY A 209 -11.89 10.36 5.91
N VAL A 210 -11.34 9.61 6.86
CA VAL A 210 -11.94 8.39 7.41
C VAL A 210 -11.96 8.40 8.94
N ASN A 211 -13.16 8.33 9.52
CA ASN A 211 -13.35 8.11 10.96
C ASN A 211 -13.42 6.62 11.26
N ILE A 212 -12.75 6.15 12.33
CA ILE A 212 -12.70 4.74 12.70
C ILE A 212 -13.80 4.42 13.73
N PRO A 213 -14.56 3.31 13.58
CA PRO A 213 -14.49 2.35 12.48
C PRO A 213 -15.20 2.83 11.21
N ASN A 214 -14.64 2.49 10.06
CA ASN A 214 -15.32 2.61 8.77
C ASN A 214 -14.97 1.41 7.88
N LEU A 215 -15.74 0.33 8.08
CA LEU A 215 -15.56 -0.92 7.33
C LEU A 215 -16.08 -0.81 5.90
N GLU A 216 -16.99 0.12 5.63
CA GLU A 216 -17.47 0.41 4.27
C GLU A 216 -16.33 0.99 3.43
N ALA A 217 -15.61 1.99 3.95
CA ALA A 217 -14.42 2.53 3.30
C ALA A 217 -13.35 1.46 3.08
N ARG A 218 -13.15 0.56 4.06
CA ARG A 218 -12.24 -0.59 3.92
C ARG A 218 -12.62 -1.47 2.72
N ASP A 219 -13.88 -1.87 2.64
CA ASP A 219 -14.34 -2.82 1.62
C ASP A 219 -14.44 -2.18 0.23
N GLU A 220 -14.77 -0.88 0.16
CA GLU A 220 -14.75 -0.09 -1.07
C GLU A 220 -13.32 0.10 -1.59
N LEU A 221 -12.36 0.44 -0.71
CA LEU A 221 -10.95 0.52 -1.10
C LEU A 221 -10.45 -0.83 -1.64
N ALA A 222 -10.80 -1.93 -0.98
CA ALA A 222 -10.41 -3.26 -1.43
C ALA A 222 -10.99 -3.59 -2.82
N THR A 223 -12.20 -3.12 -3.11
CA THR A 223 -12.83 -3.25 -4.44
C THR A 223 -12.11 -2.37 -5.47
N CYS A 224 -11.82 -1.12 -5.14
CA CYS A 224 -11.09 -0.19 -6.00
C CYS A 224 -9.70 -0.71 -6.37
N VAL A 225 -8.96 -1.25 -5.40
CA VAL A 225 -7.63 -1.85 -5.60
C VAL A 225 -7.68 -3.00 -6.61
N LYS A 226 -8.74 -3.81 -6.63
CA LYS A 226 -8.88 -4.94 -7.55
C LYS A 226 -9.06 -4.51 -9.01
N VAL A 227 -9.61 -3.32 -9.26
CA VAL A 227 -10.00 -2.86 -10.61
C VAL A 227 -9.15 -1.70 -11.13
N ALA A 228 -8.29 -1.11 -10.30
CA ALA A 228 -7.40 -0.03 -10.70
C ALA A 228 -6.44 -0.47 -11.82
N SER A 229 -6.09 0.48 -12.69
CA SER A 229 -5.20 0.22 -13.84
C SER A 229 -3.72 0.20 -13.44
N LEU A 230 -3.36 1.02 -12.46
CA LEU A 230 -2.02 1.12 -11.88
C LEU A 230 -2.10 1.56 -10.42
N ILE A 231 -1.25 0.96 -9.58
CA ILE A 231 -1.23 1.21 -8.14
C ILE A 231 0.16 1.67 -7.72
N GLY A 232 0.24 2.90 -7.22
CA GLY A 232 1.44 3.39 -6.54
C GLY A 232 1.53 2.78 -5.14
N VAL A 233 2.65 2.14 -4.80
CA VAL A 233 2.87 1.50 -3.49
C VAL A 233 4.07 2.10 -2.76
N PRO A 234 4.07 2.08 -1.41
CA PRO A 234 5.18 2.65 -0.66
C PRO A 234 6.44 1.78 -0.80
N MET A 235 7.60 2.44 -0.84
CA MET A 235 8.90 1.76 -0.88
C MET A 235 9.49 1.52 0.51
N SER A 236 8.99 2.22 1.52
CA SER A 236 9.42 2.05 2.91
C SER A 236 9.11 0.65 3.43
N ARG A 237 10.04 0.11 4.23
CA ARG A 237 9.92 -1.17 4.93
C ARG A 237 9.38 -1.03 6.36
N ALA A 238 9.04 0.17 6.81
CA ALA A 238 8.43 0.35 8.14
C ALA A 238 7.04 -0.31 8.21
N SER A 239 6.59 -0.62 9.43
CA SER A 239 5.52 -1.59 9.71
C SER A 239 4.22 -1.34 8.93
N TYR A 240 3.79 -0.08 8.78
CA TYR A 240 2.53 0.29 8.14
C TYR A 240 2.63 0.55 6.63
N PHE A 241 3.77 0.20 6.00
CA PHE A 241 4.00 0.31 4.55
C PHE A 241 4.05 -1.06 3.88
N GLN A 242 5.19 -1.48 3.29
CA GLN A 242 5.24 -2.73 2.52
C GLN A 242 4.85 -4.00 3.29
N PRO A 243 5.26 -4.18 4.57
CA PRO A 243 4.79 -5.34 5.35
C PRO A 243 3.26 -5.38 5.44
N LEU A 244 2.63 -4.24 5.77
CA LEU A 244 1.18 -4.13 5.86
C LEU A 244 0.50 -4.30 4.51
N LEU A 245 1.04 -3.70 3.43
CA LEU A 245 0.52 -3.81 2.06
C LEU A 245 0.21 -5.26 1.68
N PHE A 246 1.21 -6.14 1.72
CA PHE A 246 0.98 -7.51 1.29
C PHE A 246 0.13 -8.31 2.29
N ALA A 247 0.14 -7.94 3.58
CA ALA A 247 -0.76 -8.53 4.57
C ALA A 247 -2.23 -8.19 4.26
N VAL A 248 -2.55 -6.92 3.98
CA VAL A 248 -3.91 -6.49 3.67
C VAL A 248 -4.39 -7.04 2.33
N LEU A 249 -3.55 -7.06 1.30
CA LEU A 249 -3.93 -7.62 0.00
C LEU A 249 -4.33 -9.10 0.14
N ARG A 250 -3.53 -9.90 0.87
CA ARG A 250 -3.86 -11.29 1.17
C ARG A 250 -5.15 -11.44 1.99
N ALA A 251 -5.32 -10.63 3.03
CA ALA A 251 -6.51 -10.69 3.91
C ALA A 251 -7.82 -10.35 3.17
N HIS A 252 -7.74 -9.59 2.08
CA HIS A 252 -8.85 -9.26 1.18
C HIS A 252 -9.01 -10.21 -0.01
N GLY A 253 -8.18 -11.26 -0.10
CA GLY A 253 -8.17 -12.21 -1.21
C GLY A 253 -7.78 -11.57 -2.55
N ILE A 254 -6.97 -10.52 -2.52
CA ILE A 254 -6.47 -9.84 -3.72
C ILE A 254 -5.23 -10.59 -4.21
N GLU A 255 -5.29 -11.10 -5.43
CA GLU A 255 -4.17 -11.73 -6.14
C GLU A 255 -3.15 -10.67 -6.56
N TYR A 256 -2.31 -10.25 -5.61
CA TYR A 256 -1.40 -9.12 -5.78
C TYR A 256 -0.39 -9.33 -6.92
N GLU A 257 -0.08 -10.58 -7.28
CA GLU A 257 0.78 -10.89 -8.43
C GLU A 257 0.17 -10.51 -9.78
N LYS A 258 -1.16 -10.32 -9.86
CA LYS A 258 -1.88 -9.91 -11.07
C LYS A 258 -2.04 -8.39 -11.18
N LEU A 259 -1.71 -7.66 -10.12
CA LEU A 259 -1.80 -6.21 -10.09
C LEU A 259 -0.57 -5.57 -10.73
N ARG A 260 -0.72 -4.29 -11.10
CA ARG A 260 0.33 -3.49 -11.75
C ARG A 260 0.76 -2.39 -10.81
N TYR A 261 2.08 -2.21 -10.66
CA TYR A 261 2.64 -1.37 -9.61
C TYR A 261 3.61 -0.31 -10.12
N THR A 262 3.65 0.78 -9.36
CA THR A 262 4.69 1.81 -9.40
C THR A 262 4.92 2.33 -7.96
N THR A 263 5.70 3.39 -7.77
CA THR A 263 5.90 3.98 -6.44
C THR A 263 4.72 4.91 -6.07
N SER A 264 4.35 4.98 -4.79
CA SER A 264 3.29 5.88 -4.31
C SER A 264 3.68 7.37 -4.36
N THR A 265 4.96 7.67 -4.68
CA THR A 265 5.50 9.01 -4.91
C THR A 265 5.69 9.35 -6.38
N MET A 266 5.18 8.50 -7.29
CA MET A 266 5.36 8.69 -8.74
C MET A 266 4.78 10.00 -9.27
N ASN A 267 3.76 10.57 -8.61
CA ASN A 267 3.27 11.92 -8.90
C ASN A 267 4.39 12.98 -8.81
N TYR A 268 5.19 12.96 -7.74
CA TYR A 268 6.35 13.85 -7.60
C TYR A 268 7.40 13.59 -8.67
N LEU A 269 7.70 12.31 -8.95
CA LEU A 269 8.71 11.96 -9.94
C LEU A 269 8.32 12.41 -11.36
N LEU A 270 7.03 12.32 -11.72
CA LEU A 270 6.53 12.83 -12.99
C LEU A 270 6.61 14.36 -13.07
N GLU A 271 6.35 15.06 -11.96
CA GLU A 271 6.45 16.52 -11.89
C GLU A 271 7.90 17.00 -12.00
N GLU A 272 8.81 16.43 -11.21
CA GLU A 272 10.23 16.79 -11.18
C GLU A 272 10.94 16.54 -12.52
N GLN A 273 10.48 15.54 -13.27
CA GLN A 273 11.00 15.25 -14.61
C GLN A 273 10.29 16.04 -15.73
N GLY A 274 9.36 16.92 -15.40
CA GLY A 274 8.57 17.70 -16.37
C GLY A 274 7.59 16.88 -17.20
N LEU A 275 7.43 15.58 -16.89
CA LEU A 275 6.54 14.66 -17.60
C LEU A 275 5.08 14.95 -17.29
N LEU A 276 4.77 15.41 -16.08
CA LEU A 276 3.41 15.77 -15.68
C LEU A 276 2.86 16.92 -16.53
N LEU A 277 3.57 18.06 -16.61
CA LEU A 277 3.11 19.19 -17.42
C LEU A 277 3.00 18.80 -18.91
N LYS A 278 3.96 17.99 -19.40
CA LYS A 278 3.89 17.45 -20.76
C LYS A 278 2.64 16.58 -20.99
N LEU A 279 2.22 15.80 -20.00
CA LEU A 279 1.01 14.97 -20.05
C LEU A 279 -0.27 15.82 -20.12
N LEU A 280 -0.31 16.93 -19.38
CA LEU A 280 -1.50 17.78 -19.24
C LEU A 280 -1.70 18.78 -20.38
N ARG A 281 -0.65 19.16 -21.12
CA ARG A 281 -0.76 20.14 -22.22
C ARG A 281 -1.73 19.67 -23.30
N GLY A 282 -2.63 20.57 -23.70
CA GLY A 282 -3.64 20.30 -24.72
C GLY A 282 -4.71 19.29 -24.31
N ARG A 283 -4.87 19.06 -23.00
CA ARG A 283 -5.90 18.20 -22.41
C ARG A 283 -6.86 19.02 -21.57
N LYS A 284 -8.11 18.58 -21.53
CA LYS A 284 -9.12 19.11 -20.62
C LYS A 284 -8.92 18.50 -19.24
N VAL A 285 -8.58 19.32 -18.26
CA VAL A 285 -8.26 18.87 -16.89
C VAL A 285 -9.38 19.23 -15.93
N LEU A 286 -9.88 18.22 -15.20
CA LEU A 286 -10.73 18.41 -14.02
C LEU A 286 -9.86 18.34 -12.76
N VAL A 287 -10.01 19.30 -11.85
CA VAL A 287 -9.26 19.32 -10.58
C VAL A 287 -10.22 19.08 -9.42
N ILE A 288 -9.90 18.12 -8.55
CA ILE A 288 -10.79 17.67 -7.46
C ILE A 288 -9.99 17.63 -6.16
N GLY A 289 -10.53 18.21 -5.09
CA GLY A 289 -9.91 18.21 -3.76
C GLY A 289 -10.04 19.53 -3.01
N ASP A 290 -9.62 19.55 -1.75
CA ASP A 290 -9.77 20.74 -0.90
C ASP A 290 -8.96 21.93 -1.42
N VAL A 291 -7.79 21.67 -2.00
CA VAL A 291 -6.91 22.69 -2.61
C VAL A 291 -7.15 22.86 -4.12
N ALA A 292 -8.25 22.34 -4.65
CA ALA A 292 -8.46 22.29 -6.10
C ALA A 292 -8.55 23.67 -6.76
N ALA A 293 -9.08 24.68 -6.06
CA ALA A 293 -9.12 26.05 -6.57
C ALA A 293 -7.71 26.63 -6.78
N GLN A 294 -6.83 26.51 -5.79
CA GLN A 294 -5.46 27.01 -5.85
C GLN A 294 -4.60 26.20 -6.84
N LEU A 295 -4.79 24.88 -6.88
CA LEU A 295 -4.12 24.04 -7.86
C LEU A 295 -4.58 24.40 -9.30
N SER A 296 -5.86 24.67 -9.50
CA SER A 296 -6.39 25.13 -10.79
C SER A 296 -5.71 26.42 -11.26
N GLU A 297 -5.60 27.42 -10.38
CA GLU A 297 -4.90 28.68 -10.70
C GLU A 297 -3.44 28.43 -11.11
N ALA A 298 -2.72 27.59 -10.35
CA ALA A 298 -1.34 27.22 -10.66
C ALA A 298 -1.20 26.53 -12.02
N LEU A 299 -2.12 25.61 -12.36
CA LEU A 299 -2.12 24.89 -13.63
C LEU A 299 -2.45 25.82 -14.81
N ILE A 300 -3.42 26.73 -14.65
CA ILE A 300 -3.78 27.72 -15.67
C ILE A 300 -2.59 28.63 -15.97
N MET A 301 -1.86 29.08 -14.94
CA MET A 301 -0.63 29.87 -15.13
C MET A 301 0.47 29.12 -15.91
N GLN A 302 0.45 27.77 -15.88
CA GLN A 302 1.35 26.92 -16.66
C GLN A 302 0.81 26.56 -18.05
N GLY A 303 -0.33 27.14 -18.46
CA GLY A 303 -0.95 26.94 -19.77
C GLY A 303 -1.75 25.63 -19.89
N VAL A 304 -2.23 25.08 -18.77
CA VAL A 304 -3.12 23.92 -18.76
C VAL A 304 -4.58 24.38 -18.87
N GLU A 305 -5.37 23.69 -19.69
CA GLU A 305 -6.81 23.91 -19.79
C GLU A 305 -7.53 23.21 -18.64
N VAL A 306 -7.96 23.98 -17.64
CA VAL A 306 -8.79 23.48 -16.55
C VAL A 306 -10.26 23.70 -16.89
N THR A 307 -11.02 22.62 -17.03
CA THR A 307 -12.43 22.65 -17.45
C THR A 307 -13.41 22.64 -16.29
N GLY A 308 -12.94 22.31 -15.08
CA GLY A 308 -13.76 22.26 -13.89
C GLY A 308 -12.94 22.14 -12.62
N VAL A 309 -13.55 22.55 -11.52
CA VAL A 309 -13.00 22.46 -10.17
C VAL A 309 -14.10 21.92 -9.25
N ILE A 310 -13.79 20.88 -8.47
CA ILE A 310 -14.71 20.33 -7.46
C ILE A 310 -14.04 20.41 -6.09
N THR A 311 -14.62 21.20 -5.20
CA THR A 311 -14.10 21.48 -3.86
C THR A 311 -15.23 21.91 -2.91
N PRO A 312 -15.16 21.62 -1.60
CA PRO A 312 -14.22 20.70 -0.96
C PRO A 312 -14.60 19.23 -1.20
N VAL A 313 -13.77 18.30 -0.73
CA VAL A 313 -14.13 16.87 -0.64
C VAL A 313 -14.14 16.46 0.83
N ASN A 314 -15.34 16.26 1.38
CA ASN A 314 -15.53 16.08 2.83
C ASN A 314 -15.35 14.60 3.26
N GLY A 315 -14.16 14.07 2.99
CA GLY A 315 -13.78 12.70 3.33
C GLY A 315 -14.49 11.63 2.51
N TYR A 316 -14.38 10.37 2.98
CA TYR A 316 -14.85 9.19 2.23
C TYR A 316 -16.34 9.28 1.87
N ALA A 317 -17.21 9.62 2.82
CA ALA A 317 -18.66 9.60 2.60
C ALA A 317 -19.14 10.56 1.48
N ASP A 318 -18.30 11.54 1.10
CA ASP A 318 -18.62 12.55 0.10
C ASP A 318 -18.27 12.13 -1.33
N TYR A 319 -17.53 11.02 -1.52
CA TYR A 319 -17.11 10.57 -2.85
C TYR A 319 -18.27 10.41 -3.86
N PRO A 320 -19.48 9.92 -3.47
CA PRO A 320 -20.58 9.77 -4.42
C PRO A 320 -21.06 11.12 -5.00
N ARG A 321 -21.10 12.17 -4.17
CA ARG A 321 -21.44 13.54 -4.63
C ARG A 321 -20.39 14.02 -5.63
N VAL A 322 -19.12 13.88 -5.29
CA VAL A 322 -17.99 14.30 -6.14
C VAL A 322 -18.03 13.61 -7.50
N VAL A 323 -18.30 12.30 -7.52
CA VAL A 323 -18.45 11.54 -8.77
C VAL A 323 -19.64 12.04 -9.60
N ALA A 324 -20.77 12.32 -8.97
CA ALA A 324 -21.95 12.85 -9.66
C ALA A 324 -21.69 14.23 -10.27
N GLU A 325 -21.02 15.12 -9.54
CA GLU A 325 -20.67 16.47 -10.00
C GLU A 325 -19.65 16.43 -11.14
N ALA A 326 -18.62 15.57 -11.05
CA ALA A 326 -17.63 15.39 -12.09
C ALA A 326 -18.23 14.96 -13.44
N ASN A 327 -19.33 14.21 -13.43
CA ASN A 327 -20.02 13.79 -14.66
C ASN A 327 -20.65 14.95 -15.43
N ALA A 328 -20.79 16.14 -14.83
CA ALA A 328 -21.27 17.34 -15.53
C ALA A 328 -20.18 18.04 -16.36
N TYR A 329 -18.90 17.66 -16.19
CA TYR A 329 -17.77 18.28 -16.88
C TYR A 329 -17.29 17.42 -18.05
N ASP A 330 -16.88 18.08 -19.14
CA ASP A 330 -16.16 17.45 -20.24
C ASP A 330 -14.64 17.59 -20.02
N TYR A 331 -14.00 16.51 -19.57
CA TYR A 331 -12.56 16.44 -19.31
C TYR A 331 -11.91 15.17 -19.88
N ASP A 332 -10.61 15.19 -20.13
CA ASP A 332 -9.83 14.02 -20.52
C ASP A 332 -9.18 13.34 -19.31
N ILE A 333 -8.71 14.17 -18.37
CA ILE A 333 -8.01 13.74 -17.16
C ILE A 333 -8.54 14.44 -15.90
N ALA A 334 -8.73 13.68 -14.82
CA ALA A 334 -9.02 14.23 -13.50
C ALA A 334 -7.81 14.09 -12.56
N LEU A 335 -7.40 15.19 -11.93
CA LEU A 335 -6.40 15.23 -10.86
C LEU A 335 -7.13 15.25 -9.52
N VAL A 336 -6.94 14.21 -8.71
CA VAL A 336 -7.73 13.97 -7.49
C VAL A 336 -6.85 14.05 -6.25
N ALA A 337 -7.03 15.06 -5.42
CA ALA A 337 -6.31 15.28 -4.17
C ALA A 337 -7.27 15.35 -2.97
N ALA A 338 -7.75 14.17 -2.54
CA ALA A 338 -8.87 14.05 -1.59
C ALA A 338 -8.63 13.01 -0.48
N GLY A 339 -7.37 12.84 -0.05
CA GLY A 339 -7.01 11.82 0.94
C GLY A 339 -7.47 10.42 0.52
N ILE A 340 -8.04 9.67 1.46
CA ILE A 340 -8.51 8.30 1.22
C ILE A 340 -9.68 8.28 0.20
N ALA A 341 -10.48 9.33 0.11
CA ALA A 341 -11.56 9.43 -0.86
C ALA A 341 -11.06 9.53 -2.32
N ALA A 342 -9.77 9.87 -2.53
CA ALA A 342 -9.21 9.98 -3.86
C ALA A 342 -9.27 8.66 -4.64
N ILE A 343 -9.13 7.52 -3.97
CA ILE A 343 -9.16 6.19 -4.59
C ILE A 343 -10.54 5.87 -5.19
N PRO A 344 -11.65 5.87 -4.41
CA PRO A 344 -12.97 5.62 -4.99
C PRO A 344 -13.32 6.67 -6.04
N ILE A 345 -13.04 7.96 -5.82
CA ILE A 345 -13.27 9.00 -6.85
C ILE A 345 -12.57 8.62 -8.16
N ALA A 346 -11.26 8.33 -8.11
CA ALA A 346 -10.48 8.01 -9.29
C ALA A 346 -11.00 6.75 -10.01
N VAL A 347 -11.32 5.69 -9.28
CA VAL A 347 -11.80 4.44 -9.87
C VAL A 347 -13.19 4.59 -10.48
N HIS A 348 -14.13 5.22 -9.77
CA HIS A 348 -15.50 5.41 -10.26
C HIS A 348 -15.53 6.30 -11.51
N LEU A 349 -14.76 7.39 -11.53
CA LEU A 349 -14.66 8.27 -12.69
C LEU A 349 -14.04 7.58 -13.91
N ALA A 350 -12.98 6.77 -13.72
CA ALA A 350 -12.44 5.97 -14.82
C ALA A 350 -13.45 4.92 -15.33
N GLY A 351 -14.28 4.38 -14.44
CA GLY A 351 -15.34 3.41 -14.75
C GLY A 351 -16.45 3.93 -15.65
N VAL A 352 -16.69 5.26 -15.69
CA VAL A 352 -17.66 5.89 -16.60
C VAL A 352 -17.25 5.73 -18.07
N GLY A 353 -15.95 5.50 -18.34
CA GLY A 353 -15.45 5.24 -19.69
C GLY A 353 -14.66 6.40 -20.26
N GLY A 354 -13.48 6.09 -20.81
CA GLY A 354 -12.69 7.02 -21.62
C GLY A 354 -12.11 8.23 -20.89
N LYS A 355 -12.03 8.14 -19.56
CA LYS A 355 -11.38 9.13 -18.69
C LYS A 355 -10.12 8.54 -18.07
N VAL A 356 -9.09 9.37 -17.95
CA VAL A 356 -7.91 9.06 -17.13
C VAL A 356 -8.07 9.75 -15.78
N THR A 357 -7.76 9.04 -14.71
CA THR A 357 -7.80 9.60 -13.35
C THR A 357 -6.47 9.39 -12.68
N PHE A 358 -6.03 10.41 -11.97
CA PHE A 358 -4.74 10.42 -11.31
C PHE A 358 -4.92 10.91 -9.87
N ASP A 359 -4.80 9.98 -8.93
CA ASP A 359 -4.62 10.32 -7.52
C ASP A 359 -3.36 11.17 -7.36
N PHE A 360 -3.58 12.45 -7.09
CA PHE A 360 -2.59 13.50 -7.12
C PHE A 360 -2.01 13.81 -5.72
N GLY A 361 -2.78 13.50 -4.66
CA GLY A 361 -2.39 13.67 -3.27
C GLY A 361 -1.79 15.04 -2.94
N HIS A 362 -0.80 15.05 -2.05
CA HIS A 362 -0.18 16.28 -1.57
C HIS A 362 0.74 16.98 -2.59
N LEU A 363 0.96 16.44 -3.78
CA LEU A 363 1.60 17.22 -4.85
C LEU A 363 0.74 18.44 -5.21
N ALA A 364 -0.59 18.33 -5.04
CA ALA A 364 -1.51 19.44 -5.17
C ALA A 364 -1.09 20.64 -4.30
N ASN A 365 -0.74 20.40 -3.03
CA ASN A 365 -0.31 21.44 -2.10
C ASN A 365 0.98 22.11 -2.58
N ARG A 366 1.98 21.30 -2.96
CA ARG A 366 3.27 21.80 -3.48
C ARG A 366 3.06 22.70 -4.71
N MET A 367 2.28 22.23 -5.67
CA MET A 367 2.02 22.98 -6.91
C MET A 367 1.15 24.23 -6.69
N ALA A 368 0.26 24.19 -5.70
CA ALA A 368 -0.53 25.34 -5.26
C ALA A 368 0.28 26.36 -4.43
N GLY A 369 1.56 26.11 -4.14
CA GLY A 369 2.39 26.98 -3.31
C GLY A 369 2.03 26.94 -1.81
N LEU A 370 1.34 25.89 -1.36
CA LEU A 370 0.95 25.69 0.03
C LEU A 370 1.99 24.85 0.77
N ALA A 371 2.17 25.15 2.05
CA ALA A 371 3.02 24.33 2.92
C ALA A 371 2.49 22.90 2.99
N HIS A 372 3.40 21.94 3.10
CA HIS A 372 3.00 20.57 3.43
C HIS A 372 2.37 20.55 4.82
N PRO A 373 1.21 19.91 5.00
CA PRO A 373 0.63 19.75 6.33
C PRO A 373 1.64 18.98 7.19
N GLU A 374 2.05 19.57 8.31
CA GLU A 374 2.94 18.91 9.26
C GLU A 374 2.25 17.64 9.78
N ARG A 375 2.79 16.48 9.42
CA ARG A 375 2.52 15.26 10.19
C ARG A 375 3.38 15.39 11.43
N ASN A 376 2.77 15.53 12.60
CA ASN A 376 3.51 15.38 13.86
C ASN A 376 4.02 13.93 13.94
N GLU A 377 5.20 13.64 13.38
CA GLU A 377 5.88 12.34 13.41
C GLU A 377 6.33 11.91 14.82
N SER A 378 5.90 12.64 15.86
CA SER A 378 6.30 12.47 17.24
C SER A 378 5.40 11.55 18.07
N THR A 379 4.64 10.66 17.43
CA THR A 379 3.86 9.64 18.15
C THR A 379 4.16 8.26 17.55
N PRO A 380 4.65 7.30 18.38
CA PRO A 380 5.27 6.04 17.92
C PRO A 380 4.35 5.07 17.19
#